data_AF-A0A6A6LEB0-F1
#
_entry.id   AF-A0A6A6LEB0-F1
#
_cell.length_a   1.000
_cell.length_b   1.000
_cell.length_c   1.000
_cell.angle_alpha   90.00
_cell.angle_beta   90.00
_cell.angle_gamma   90.00
#
_symmetry.space_group_name_H-M   'P 1'
#
loop_
_entity.id
_entity.type
_entity.pdbx_description
1 polymer ?
#
loop_
_entity_poly.entity_id
_entity_poly.type
_entity_poly.pdbx_seq_one_letter_code
_entity_poly.pdbx_strand_id
1 'polypeptide(L)'
;MAKLRHSRIQARKWSTLSLVLTMLFMLTVVLLMLLALGIFSLPISSADAPPNDLTTSYRRMAVERDGDGLGKRGEQWTEIISWEPRAFLYHNFLSKEECEHLIALAKPHMTKSTVVDSKTGKSKDSRVRTSSGMFLRRGQDKLIKSIEKRVADFSFIPVEHGEGLQVLHYEVGQKYEAHYDYFLDEFNTKNGGQRTATVLMYLSDVEEGGETVFPAAKGNITSVPWWNELSECGKQGLSVKPKMGNALLFWSTRPDATLDPSSLHGGCPVIIGNKCSATKWMHLGEYKV
;
A
#
# COMPACT_ATOMS: atom_id res chain seq x y z
N MET A 1 -88.14 44.54 -11.70
CA MET A 1 -86.86 44.77 -10.99
C MET A 1 -86.16 43.43 -10.78
N ALA A 2 -85.12 43.14 -11.58
CA ALA A 2 -84.27 41.96 -11.38
C ALA A 2 -83.16 42.30 -10.37
N LYS A 3 -83.07 41.55 -9.27
CA LYS A 3 -82.01 41.66 -8.27
C LYS A 3 -80.75 40.95 -8.75
N LEU A 4 -79.66 41.68 -8.98
CA LEU A 4 -78.33 41.09 -9.16
C LEU A 4 -77.83 40.54 -7.81
N ARG A 5 -77.50 39.25 -7.77
CA ARG A 5 -76.78 38.61 -6.67
C ARG A 5 -75.30 38.99 -6.75
N HIS A 6 -74.76 39.67 -5.74
CA HIS A 6 -73.32 39.73 -5.53
C HIS A 6 -72.85 38.47 -4.79
N SER A 7 -72.06 37.66 -5.49
CA SER A 7 -71.32 36.53 -4.94
C SER A 7 -70.19 37.05 -4.03
N ARG A 8 -70.29 36.82 -2.71
CA ARG A 8 -69.17 36.96 -1.78
C ARG A 8 -68.24 35.77 -1.95
N ILE A 9 -67.05 36.00 -2.50
CA ILE A 9 -65.96 35.00 -2.52
C ILE A 9 -65.46 34.87 -1.07
N GLN A 10 -65.81 33.76 -0.43
CA GLN A 10 -65.36 33.44 0.92
C GLN A 10 -63.95 32.84 0.84
N ALA A 11 -62.93 33.58 1.29
CA ALA A 11 -61.56 33.09 1.35
C ALA A 11 -61.47 31.87 2.28
N ARG A 12 -61.08 30.72 1.71
CA ARG A 12 -60.93 29.45 2.40
C ARG A 12 -59.75 29.55 3.37
N LYS A 13 -60.03 29.70 4.67
CA LYS A 13 -59.01 29.68 5.73
C LYS A 13 -58.34 28.30 5.75
N TRP A 14 -57.06 28.25 5.39
CA TRP A 14 -56.27 27.03 5.48
C TRP A 14 -55.96 26.72 6.95
N SER A 15 -56.06 25.45 7.32
CA SER A 15 -55.64 25.01 8.65
C SER A 15 -54.12 25.20 8.78
N THR A 16 -53.67 25.53 9.99
CA THR A 16 -52.24 25.70 10.31
C THR A 16 -51.41 24.49 9.89
N LEU A 17 -51.97 23.28 10.05
CA LEU A 17 -51.37 22.02 9.60
C LEU A 17 -51.15 21.98 8.07
N SER A 18 -52.12 22.44 7.29
CA SER A 18 -51.99 22.50 5.82
C SER A 18 -50.88 23.45 5.41
N LEU A 19 -50.73 24.58 6.12
CA LEU A 19 -49.67 25.56 5.87
C LEU A 19 -48.28 24.99 6.19
N VAL A 20 -48.15 24.29 7.32
CA VAL A 20 -46.91 23.62 7.72
C VAL A 20 -46.52 22.53 6.73
N LEU A 21 -47.47 21.69 6.28
CA LEU A 21 -47.19 20.67 5.28
C LEU A 21 -46.73 21.29 3.95
N THR A 22 -47.38 22.37 3.50
CA THR A 22 -46.95 23.06 2.28
C THR A 22 -45.57 23.68 2.40
N MET A 23 -45.22 24.24 3.57
CA MET A 23 -43.89 24.79 3.80
C MET A 23 -42.81 23.70 3.78
N LEU A 24 -43.06 22.56 4.44
CA LEU A 24 -42.16 21.42 4.44
C LEU A 24 -41.96 20.85 3.03
N PHE A 25 -43.06 20.72 2.26
CA PHE A 25 -42.99 20.27 0.88
C PHE A 25 -42.14 21.21 0.01
N MET A 26 -42.38 22.53 0.10
CA MET A 26 -41.59 23.50 -0.65
C MET A 26 -40.10 23.49 -0.25
N LEU A 27 -39.81 23.30 1.05
CA LEU A 27 -38.43 23.16 1.53
C LEU A 27 -37.75 21.92 0.93
N THR A 28 -38.45 20.78 0.86
CA THR A 28 -37.89 19.56 0.26
C THR A 28 -37.63 19.72 -1.24
N VAL A 29 -38.51 20.40 -1.98
CA VAL A 29 -38.33 20.66 -3.41
C VAL A 29 -37.11 21.56 -3.64
N VAL A 30 -36.94 22.60 -2.84
CA VAL A 30 -35.76 23.48 -2.92
C VAL A 30 -34.48 22.69 -2.61
N LEU A 31 -34.48 21.85 -1.58
CA LEU A 31 -33.32 21.03 -1.22
C LEU A 31 -32.93 20.08 -2.36
N LEU A 32 -33.90 19.43 -3.00
CA LEU A 32 -33.69 18.54 -4.15
C LEU A 32 -33.15 19.30 -5.37
N MET A 33 -33.64 20.51 -5.64
CA MET A 33 -33.10 21.36 -6.71
C MET A 33 -31.66 21.78 -6.43
N LEU A 34 -31.32 22.13 -5.19
CA LEU A 34 -29.95 22.48 -4.82
C LEU A 34 -28.99 21.28 -4.92
N LEU A 35 -29.45 20.07 -4.61
CA LEU A 35 -28.71 18.83 -4.84
C LEU A 35 -28.52 18.55 -6.34
N ALA A 36 -29.56 18.71 -7.15
CA ALA A 36 -29.50 18.51 -8.60
C ALA A 36 -28.59 19.53 -9.31
N LEU A 37 -28.51 20.75 -8.78
CA LEU A 37 -27.61 21.81 -9.26
C LEU A 37 -26.19 21.69 -8.68
N GLY A 38 -25.91 20.70 -7.84
CA GLY A 38 -24.58 20.45 -7.25
C GLY A 38 -24.12 21.50 -6.24
N ILE A 39 -25.04 22.32 -5.71
CA ILE A 39 -24.74 23.38 -4.74
C ILE A 39 -24.55 22.79 -3.33
N PHE A 40 -25.19 21.64 -3.05
CA PHE A 40 -24.98 20.84 -1.85
C PHE A 40 -24.63 19.40 -2.24
N SER A 41 -23.83 18.73 -1.41
CA SER A 41 -23.51 17.31 -1.54
C SER A 41 -23.94 16.59 -0.28
N LEU A 42 -24.63 15.45 -0.41
CA LEU A 42 -24.89 14.58 0.73
C LEU A 42 -23.59 13.82 1.07
N PRO A 43 -23.29 13.56 2.36
CA PRO A 43 -22.20 12.69 2.76
C PRO A 43 -22.64 11.24 2.46
N ILE A 44 -22.56 10.83 1.20
CA ILE A 44 -22.76 9.44 0.81
C ILE A 44 -21.45 8.71 1.12
N SER A 45 -21.48 7.90 2.17
CA SER A 45 -20.55 6.79 2.34
C SER A 45 -20.71 5.87 1.12
N SER A 46 -19.78 5.95 0.18
CA SER A 46 -19.74 5.13 -1.03
C SER A 46 -19.46 3.67 -0.66
N ALA A 47 -20.52 2.89 -0.46
CA ALA A 47 -20.45 1.45 -0.19
C ALA A 47 -20.67 0.58 -1.43
N ASP A 48 -20.79 1.15 -2.63
CA ASP A 48 -21.07 0.40 -3.87
C ASP A 48 -20.09 0.77 -5.00
N ALA A 49 -18.79 0.57 -4.78
CA ALA A 49 -17.82 0.47 -5.88
C ALA A 49 -17.70 -1.01 -6.32
N PRO A 50 -17.70 -1.32 -7.63
CA PRO A 50 -17.43 -2.67 -8.10
C PRO A 50 -16.03 -3.12 -7.64
N PRO A 51 -15.81 -4.41 -7.33
CA PRO A 51 -14.64 -4.89 -6.58
C PRO A 51 -13.27 -4.74 -7.28
N ASN A 52 -13.18 -4.05 -8.43
CA ASN A 52 -11.98 -3.91 -9.25
C ASN A 52 -11.64 -2.46 -9.65
N ASP A 53 -12.26 -1.44 -9.04
CA ASP A 53 -11.89 -0.05 -9.33
C ASP A 53 -10.71 0.43 -8.46
N LEU A 54 -9.52 0.42 -9.08
CA LEU A 54 -8.24 0.82 -8.47
C LEU A 54 -8.07 2.34 -8.32
N THR A 55 -9.08 3.14 -8.67
CA THR A 55 -9.02 4.62 -8.57
C THR A 55 -9.34 5.17 -7.17
N THR A 56 -9.78 4.31 -6.24
CA THR A 56 -10.16 4.76 -4.88
C THR A 56 -8.92 4.92 -3.99
N SER A 57 -8.30 6.10 -4.03
CA SER A 57 -7.27 6.48 -3.06
C SER A 57 -7.88 6.65 -1.67
N TYR A 58 -7.60 5.72 -0.75
CA TYR A 58 -8.01 5.84 0.64
C TYR A 58 -6.99 6.71 1.40
N ARG A 59 -7.36 7.98 1.65
CA ARG A 59 -6.60 8.88 2.54
C ARG A 59 -6.88 8.52 3.99
N ARG A 60 -6.05 7.66 4.58
CA ARG A 60 -6.00 7.49 6.03
C ARG A 60 -5.08 8.57 6.59
N MET A 61 -5.63 9.57 7.28
CA MET A 61 -4.82 10.45 8.12
C MET A 61 -4.25 9.60 9.27
N ALA A 62 -3.02 9.12 9.11
CA ALA A 62 -2.26 8.62 10.25
C ALA A 62 -1.96 9.82 11.15
N VAL A 63 -2.47 9.80 12.38
CA VAL A 63 -2.12 10.79 13.39
C VAL A 63 -0.61 10.68 13.61
N GLU A 64 0.14 11.68 13.14
CA GLU A 64 1.55 11.80 13.49
C GLU A 64 1.65 11.96 15.01
N ARG A 65 2.06 10.88 15.69
CA ARG A 65 2.63 11.03 17.02
C ARG A 65 4.00 11.67 16.83
N ASP A 66 4.05 12.99 16.95
CA ASP A 66 5.28 13.75 17.16
C ASP A 66 6.11 13.03 18.23
N GLY A 67 7.31 12.54 17.85
CA GLY A 67 8.28 12.14 18.86
C GLY A 67 9.36 11.11 18.52
N ASP A 68 9.22 10.27 17.48
CA ASP A 68 10.15 9.12 17.33
C ASP A 68 10.71 8.87 15.91
N GLY A 69 10.38 9.73 14.93
CA GLY A 69 10.93 9.65 13.57
C GLY A 69 12.05 10.67 13.33
N LEU A 70 13.03 10.33 12.51
CA LEU A 70 14.05 11.28 12.06
C LEU A 70 13.55 12.02 10.82
N GLY A 71 13.59 13.34 10.82
CA GLY A 71 13.18 14.14 9.65
C GLY A 71 11.65 14.33 9.53
N LYS A 72 11.23 15.06 8.49
CA LYS A 72 9.81 15.34 8.22
C LYS A 72 9.29 14.41 7.12
N ARG A 73 8.20 13.72 7.39
CA ARG A 73 7.47 12.95 6.37
C ARG A 73 6.44 13.86 5.68
N GLY A 74 6.15 13.57 4.41
CA GLY A 74 5.00 14.15 3.73
C GLY A 74 3.68 13.59 4.27
N GLU A 75 2.55 14.14 3.81
CA GLU A 75 1.22 13.59 4.14
C GLU A 75 1.16 12.12 3.71
N GLN A 76 0.88 11.23 4.67
CA GLN A 76 0.82 9.81 4.42
C GLN A 76 -0.53 9.41 3.83
N TRP A 77 -0.52 8.62 2.76
CA TRP A 77 -1.74 8.08 2.15
C TRP A 77 -1.48 6.68 1.56
N THR A 78 -2.55 5.93 1.30
CA THR A 78 -2.49 4.54 0.84
C THR A 78 -3.13 4.38 -0.53
N GLU A 79 -2.46 3.63 -1.38
CA GLU A 79 -2.95 3.20 -2.68
C GLU A 79 -3.14 1.68 -2.67
N ILE A 80 -4.31 1.22 -3.13
CA ILE A 80 -4.57 -0.21 -3.29
C ILE A 80 -3.99 -0.63 -4.63
N ILE A 81 -3.04 -1.56 -4.60
CA ILE A 81 -2.35 -2.03 -5.81
C ILE A 81 -3.05 -3.27 -6.35
N SER A 82 -3.37 -4.24 -5.49
CA SER A 82 -4.13 -5.44 -5.86
C SER A 82 -4.76 -6.13 -4.66
N TRP A 83 -5.75 -6.98 -4.95
CA TRP A 83 -6.33 -7.93 -4.01
C TRP A 83 -5.81 -9.37 -4.20
N GLU A 84 -5.24 -9.68 -5.37
CA GLU A 84 -4.62 -10.97 -5.69
C GLU A 84 -3.30 -10.73 -6.46
N PRO A 85 -2.13 -10.65 -5.78
CA PRO A 85 -1.99 -10.77 -4.32
C PRO A 85 -2.49 -9.51 -3.63
N ARG A 86 -2.80 -9.61 -2.34
CA ARG A 86 -3.08 -8.42 -1.52
C ARG A 86 -1.82 -7.57 -1.46
N ALA A 87 -1.87 -6.38 -2.07
CA ALA A 87 -0.75 -5.47 -2.18
C ALA A 87 -1.23 -4.01 -2.00
N PHE A 88 -0.54 -3.27 -1.14
CA PHE A 88 -0.85 -1.88 -0.79
C PHE A 88 0.43 -1.05 -0.80
N LEU A 89 0.38 0.11 -1.43
CA LEU A 89 1.48 1.06 -1.47
C LEU A 89 1.21 2.19 -0.48
N TYR A 90 2.09 2.32 0.50
CA TYR A 90 2.09 3.42 1.46
C TYR A 90 3.04 4.51 0.97
N HIS A 91 2.47 5.67 0.63
CA HIS A 91 3.22 6.83 0.19
C HIS A 91 3.74 7.62 1.40
N ASN A 92 4.95 8.15 1.32
CA ASN A 92 5.61 8.90 2.41
C ASN A 92 5.73 8.08 3.72
N PHE A 93 5.96 6.77 3.61
CA PHE A 93 6.10 5.86 4.75
C PHE A 93 7.39 6.09 5.56
N LEU A 94 8.50 6.37 4.87
CA LEU A 94 9.76 6.81 5.47
C LEU A 94 10.02 8.27 5.11
N SER A 95 10.70 8.99 6.00
CA SER A 95 11.31 10.27 5.65
C SER A 95 12.56 10.05 4.79
N LYS A 96 13.05 11.13 4.19
CA LYS A 96 14.31 11.10 3.44
C LYS A 96 15.48 10.71 4.35
N GLU A 97 15.52 11.28 5.54
CA GLU A 97 16.57 11.07 6.54
C GLU A 97 16.57 9.63 7.07
N GLU A 98 15.40 9.01 7.23
CA GLU A 98 15.27 7.59 7.56
C GLU A 98 15.84 6.69 6.47
N CYS A 99 15.57 7.01 5.20
CA CYS A 99 16.12 6.26 4.07
C CYS A 99 17.65 6.38 4.01
N GLU A 100 18.18 7.60 4.13
CA GLU A 100 19.62 7.86 4.11
C GLU A 100 20.34 7.16 5.28
N HIS A 101 19.74 7.15 6.47
CA HIS A 101 20.28 6.44 7.64
C HIS A 101 20.41 4.93 7.39
N LEU A 102 19.36 4.29 6.86
CA LEU A 102 19.39 2.86 6.54
C LEU A 102 20.47 2.53 5.48
N ILE A 103 20.60 3.38 4.45
CA ILE A 103 21.66 3.22 3.44
C ILE A 103 23.04 3.38 4.06
N ALA A 104 23.26 4.39 4.90
CA ALA A 104 24.54 4.68 5.54
C ALA A 104 24.99 3.55 6.47
N LEU A 105 24.07 2.95 7.23
CA LEU A 105 24.36 1.80 8.07
C LEU A 105 24.75 0.55 7.27
N ALA A 106 24.09 0.32 6.13
CA ALA A 106 24.28 -0.90 5.35
C ALA A 106 25.52 -0.83 4.45
N LYS A 107 25.78 0.32 3.81
CA LYS A 107 26.79 0.48 2.74
C LYS A 107 28.19 -0.06 3.08
N PRO A 108 28.76 0.14 4.29
CA PRO A 108 30.09 -0.38 4.63
C PRO A 108 30.17 -1.90 4.77
N HIS A 109 29.02 -2.57 4.90
CA HIS A 109 28.92 -3.99 5.24
C HIS A 109 28.22 -4.83 4.17
N MET A 110 27.91 -4.25 3.01
CA MET A 110 27.21 -4.96 1.95
C MET A 110 28.07 -6.07 1.35
N THR A 111 27.48 -7.25 1.24
CA THR A 111 28.07 -8.40 0.53
C THR A 111 27.17 -8.82 -0.63
N LYS A 112 27.70 -9.52 -1.62
CA LYS A 112 26.89 -10.07 -2.71
C LYS A 112 25.74 -10.92 -2.13
N SER A 113 24.52 -10.67 -2.62
CA SER A 113 23.33 -11.35 -2.13
C SER A 113 23.34 -12.81 -2.54
N THR A 114 22.78 -13.67 -1.68
CA THR A 114 22.60 -15.09 -1.95
C THR A 114 21.12 -15.44 -1.91
N VAL A 115 20.78 -16.61 -2.45
CA VAL A 115 19.42 -17.18 -2.36
C VAL A 115 19.43 -18.45 -1.51
N VAL A 116 18.31 -18.75 -0.85
CA VAL A 116 18.14 -20.02 -0.12
C VAL A 116 17.72 -21.09 -1.12
N ASP A 117 18.49 -22.17 -1.20
CA ASP A 117 18.17 -23.34 -2.01
C ASP A 117 17.02 -24.13 -1.36
N SER A 118 15.91 -24.30 -2.08
CA SER A 118 14.70 -24.93 -1.53
C SER A 118 14.84 -26.43 -1.23
N LYS A 119 15.84 -27.12 -1.80
CA LYS A 119 16.07 -28.55 -1.55
C LYS A 119 16.97 -28.79 -0.36
N THR A 120 17.92 -27.89 -0.13
CA THR A 120 18.99 -28.07 0.87
C THR A 120 18.89 -27.10 2.04
N GLY A 121 18.08 -26.04 1.92
CA GLY A 121 17.97 -24.95 2.89
C GLY A 121 19.22 -24.06 2.98
N LYS A 122 20.21 -24.24 2.10
CA LYS A 122 21.51 -23.55 2.17
C LYS A 122 21.57 -22.33 1.24
N SER A 123 22.38 -21.35 1.64
CA SER A 123 22.70 -20.17 0.84
C SER A 123 23.53 -20.55 -0.41
N LYS A 124 23.15 -20.06 -1.59
CA LYS A 124 23.81 -20.29 -2.88
C LYS A 124 24.09 -18.97 -3.62
N ASP A 125 25.24 -18.89 -4.28
CA ASP A 125 25.56 -17.78 -5.19
C ASP A 125 24.56 -17.76 -6.34
N SER A 126 24.00 -16.59 -6.61
CA SER A 126 22.77 -16.47 -7.37
C SER A 126 22.98 -15.65 -8.63
N ARG A 127 22.88 -16.32 -9.79
CA ARG A 127 22.59 -15.62 -11.07
C ARG A 127 21.16 -15.05 -11.09
N VAL A 128 20.34 -15.45 -10.12
CA VAL A 128 18.92 -15.14 -9.98
C VAL A 128 18.72 -13.86 -9.15
N ARG A 129 19.61 -13.59 -8.17
CA ARG A 129 19.69 -12.37 -7.36
C ARG A 129 21.07 -11.76 -7.45
N THR A 130 21.19 -10.63 -8.13
CA THR A 130 22.50 -10.05 -8.43
C THR A 130 22.82 -8.79 -7.61
N SER A 131 21.98 -8.43 -6.64
CA SER A 131 22.21 -7.33 -5.70
C SER A 131 23.34 -7.58 -4.71
N SER A 132 23.79 -6.52 -4.04
CA SER A 132 24.46 -6.61 -2.74
C SER A 132 23.47 -6.32 -1.60
N GLY A 133 23.75 -6.82 -0.39
CA GLY A 133 22.86 -6.64 0.75
C GLY A 133 23.51 -6.84 2.11
N MET A 134 22.82 -6.37 3.14
CA MET A 134 23.21 -6.45 4.55
C MET A 134 21.96 -6.56 5.43
N PHE A 135 22.02 -7.40 6.46
CA PHE A 135 20.97 -7.48 7.49
C PHE A 135 21.30 -6.55 8.66
N LEU A 136 20.38 -5.64 8.97
CA LEU A 136 20.37 -4.87 10.20
C LEU A 136 19.60 -5.66 11.27
N ARG A 137 20.12 -5.68 12.51
CA ARG A 137 19.49 -6.44 13.59
C ARG A 137 18.16 -5.79 14.00
N ARG A 138 17.19 -6.61 14.40
CA ARG A 138 15.92 -6.12 14.96
C ARG A 138 16.20 -5.21 16.15
N GLY A 139 15.62 -4.02 16.12
CA GLY A 139 15.82 -2.99 17.12
C GLY A 139 17.28 -2.56 17.35
N GLN A 140 18.14 -2.62 16.33
CA GLN A 140 19.57 -2.28 16.42
C GLN A 140 19.82 -0.87 16.95
N ASP A 141 19.02 0.12 16.53
CA ASP A 141 19.04 1.47 17.07
C ASP A 141 17.63 2.05 17.24
N LYS A 142 17.53 3.27 17.76
CA LYS A 142 16.23 3.93 18.00
C LYS A 142 15.43 4.14 16.71
N LEU A 143 16.10 4.48 15.60
CA LEU A 143 15.42 4.74 14.34
C LEU A 143 14.88 3.45 13.72
N ILE A 144 15.66 2.38 13.76
CA ILE A 144 15.22 1.04 13.33
C ILE A 144 14.03 0.59 14.18
N LYS A 145 14.07 0.76 15.51
CA LYS A 145 12.92 0.45 16.37
C LYS A 145 11.66 1.21 15.97
N SER A 146 11.78 2.52 15.70
CA SER A 146 10.67 3.37 15.26
C SER A 146 10.09 2.91 13.90
N ILE A 147 10.97 2.61 12.94
CA ILE A 147 10.57 2.08 11.63
C ILE A 147 9.88 0.71 11.77
N GLU A 148 10.44 -0.20 12.57
CA GLU A 148 9.85 -1.52 12.80
C GLU A 148 8.50 -1.45 13.52
N LYS A 149 8.35 -0.54 14.49
CA LYS A 149 7.07 -0.26 15.12
C LYS A 149 6.07 0.27 14.09
N ARG A 150 6.48 1.17 13.19
CA ARG A 150 5.63 1.67 12.11
C ARG A 150 5.23 0.56 11.15
N VAL A 151 6.14 -0.34 10.79
CA VAL A 151 5.81 -1.52 10.00
C VAL A 151 4.72 -2.33 10.70
N ALA A 152 4.85 -2.58 12.00
CA ALA A 152 3.84 -3.29 12.78
C ALA A 152 2.48 -2.56 12.83
N ASP A 153 2.48 -1.23 12.98
CA ASP A 153 1.25 -0.42 13.00
C ASP A 153 0.50 -0.46 11.64
N PHE A 154 1.23 -0.63 10.54
CA PHE A 154 0.66 -0.66 9.17
C PHE A 154 0.29 -2.07 8.70
N SER A 155 1.08 -3.08 9.07
CA SER A 155 0.81 -4.48 8.73
C SER A 155 -0.17 -5.16 9.70
N PHE A 156 -0.36 -4.57 10.89
CA PHE A 156 -1.05 -5.18 12.03
C PHE A 156 -0.40 -6.48 12.52
N ILE A 157 0.90 -6.66 12.26
CA ILE A 157 1.68 -7.81 12.73
C ILE A 157 2.69 -7.32 13.79
N PRO A 158 2.78 -7.96 14.98
CA PRO A 158 3.69 -7.52 16.02
C PRO A 158 5.16 -7.47 15.57
N VAL A 159 5.94 -6.55 16.15
CA VAL A 159 7.36 -6.35 15.81
C VAL A 159 8.18 -7.64 16.00
N GLU A 160 7.82 -8.44 16.99
CA GLU A 160 8.48 -9.68 17.38
C GLU A 160 8.34 -10.79 16.33
N HIS A 161 7.34 -10.69 15.44
CA HIS A 161 7.15 -11.62 14.33
C HIS A 161 8.06 -11.28 13.13
N GLY A 162 8.69 -10.11 13.14
CA GLY A 162 9.54 -9.65 12.05
C GLY A 162 10.99 -10.11 12.19
N GLU A 163 11.60 -10.50 11.06
CA GLU A 163 13.05 -10.66 10.94
C GLU A 163 13.79 -9.31 11.07
N GLY A 164 15.12 -9.29 11.03
CA GLY A 164 15.87 -8.03 10.86
C GLY A 164 15.58 -7.36 9.50
N LEU A 165 15.86 -6.07 9.37
CA LEU A 165 15.73 -5.37 8.08
C LEU A 165 16.84 -5.82 7.13
N GLN A 166 16.49 -6.27 5.93
CA GLN A 166 17.47 -6.55 4.89
C GLN A 166 17.57 -5.35 3.95
N VAL A 167 18.70 -4.62 4.01
CA VAL A 167 18.99 -3.53 3.07
C VAL A 167 19.68 -4.09 1.84
N LEU A 168 19.25 -3.66 0.67
CA LEU A 168 19.68 -4.16 -0.64
C LEU A 168 20.04 -3.01 -1.57
N HIS A 169 21.08 -3.21 -2.37
CA HIS A 169 21.52 -2.30 -3.41
C HIS A 169 21.62 -3.02 -4.75
N TYR A 170 21.01 -2.42 -5.79
CA TYR A 170 21.08 -2.87 -7.17
C TYR A 170 21.70 -1.79 -8.04
N GLU A 171 22.79 -2.16 -8.71
CA GLU A 171 23.43 -1.38 -9.76
C GLU A 171 22.70 -1.59 -11.11
N VAL A 172 23.08 -0.79 -12.11
CA VAL A 172 22.58 -0.96 -13.49
C VAL A 172 22.76 -2.40 -13.97
N GLY A 173 21.69 -2.98 -14.52
CA GLY A 173 21.60 -4.36 -14.99
C GLY A 173 21.35 -5.41 -13.90
N GLN A 174 21.51 -5.06 -12.61
CA GLN A 174 21.21 -5.99 -11.51
C GLN A 174 19.70 -6.12 -11.31
N LYS A 175 19.28 -7.33 -10.92
CA LYS A 175 17.88 -7.75 -10.84
C LYS A 175 17.66 -8.79 -9.76
N TYR A 176 16.39 -9.12 -9.54
CA TYR A 176 15.98 -10.30 -8.80
C TYR A 176 14.86 -11.01 -9.56
N GLU A 177 15.10 -12.25 -9.99
CA GLU A 177 14.07 -13.01 -10.70
C GLU A 177 12.83 -13.25 -9.82
N ALA A 178 11.74 -13.56 -10.50
CA ALA A 178 10.48 -13.88 -9.85
C ALA A 178 10.64 -15.04 -8.85
N HIS A 179 10.21 -14.83 -7.61
CA HIS A 179 10.31 -15.78 -6.51
C HIS A 179 9.18 -15.54 -5.49
N TYR A 180 9.11 -16.43 -4.51
CA TYR A 180 8.22 -16.29 -3.36
C TYR A 180 9.03 -15.97 -2.11
N ASP A 181 8.46 -15.15 -1.24
CA ASP A 181 9.03 -14.89 0.08
C ASP A 181 8.71 -15.99 1.09
N TYR A 182 7.64 -16.76 0.87
CA TYR A 182 7.31 -17.91 1.69
C TYR A 182 8.27 -19.09 1.45
N PHE A 183 8.38 -19.94 2.45
CA PHE A 183 9.20 -21.15 2.41
C PHE A 183 8.40 -22.35 1.91
N LEU A 184 9.07 -23.21 1.14
CA LEU A 184 8.56 -24.51 0.72
C LEU A 184 9.14 -25.67 1.55
N ASP A 185 10.12 -25.37 2.41
CA ASP A 185 10.78 -26.34 3.27
C ASP A 185 10.32 -26.21 4.74
N GLU A 186 10.42 -27.30 5.48
CA GLU A 186 10.09 -27.34 6.91
C GLU A 186 11.17 -26.73 7.81
N PHE A 187 12.40 -26.54 7.32
CA PHE A 187 13.50 -26.07 8.15
C PHE A 187 13.32 -24.58 8.50
N ASN A 188 13.05 -23.76 7.50
CA ASN A 188 12.91 -22.31 7.65
C ASN A 188 11.61 -21.91 8.36
N THR A 189 10.58 -22.75 8.35
CA THR A 189 9.32 -22.49 9.08
C THR A 189 9.40 -22.80 10.57
N LYS A 190 10.48 -23.41 11.08
CA LYS A 190 10.62 -23.70 12.52
C LYS A 190 10.71 -22.46 13.40
N ASN A 191 11.24 -21.36 12.88
CA ASN A 191 11.35 -20.11 13.62
C ASN A 191 10.26 -19.13 13.17
N GLY A 192 9.27 -18.88 14.02
CA GLY A 192 8.15 -17.98 13.71
C GLY A 192 7.10 -18.53 12.74
N GLY A 193 7.27 -19.71 12.13
CA GLY A 193 6.33 -20.22 11.13
C GLY A 193 6.56 -19.62 9.75
N GLN A 194 5.52 -19.63 8.91
CA GLN A 194 5.59 -19.13 7.54
C GLN A 194 5.74 -17.61 7.49
N ARG A 195 6.51 -17.10 6.52
CA ARG A 195 6.49 -15.67 6.16
C ARG A 195 5.14 -15.33 5.56
N THR A 196 4.36 -14.53 6.27
CA THR A 196 2.97 -14.22 5.92
C THR A 196 2.85 -12.95 5.10
N ALA A 197 3.74 -11.99 5.32
CA ALA A 197 3.72 -10.70 4.64
C ALA A 197 5.12 -10.08 4.58
N THR A 198 5.30 -9.20 3.60
CA THR A 198 6.54 -8.48 3.33
C THR A 198 6.25 -7.00 3.22
N VAL A 199 7.04 -6.18 3.91
CA VAL A 199 7.13 -4.74 3.64
C VAL A 199 8.45 -4.46 2.92
N LEU A 200 8.35 -4.00 1.67
CA LEU A 200 9.46 -3.55 0.86
C LEU A 200 9.48 -2.02 0.83
N MET A 201 10.44 -1.41 1.52
CA MET A 201 10.64 0.03 1.56
C MET A 201 11.63 0.45 0.49
N TYR A 202 11.27 1.45 -0.31
CA TYR A 202 12.14 2.04 -1.33
C TYR A 202 12.96 3.17 -0.71
N LEU A 203 14.30 3.01 -0.73
CA LEU A 203 15.23 3.94 -0.08
C LEU A 203 15.87 4.92 -1.07
N SER A 204 15.63 4.74 -2.38
CA SER A 204 16.05 5.65 -3.43
C SER A 204 14.98 5.74 -4.52
N ASP A 205 14.98 6.86 -5.24
CA ASP A 205 14.31 6.97 -6.53
C ASP A 205 15.15 6.23 -7.59
N VAL A 206 14.49 5.59 -8.54
CA VAL A 206 15.14 4.99 -9.71
C VAL A 206 14.58 5.66 -10.96
N GLU A 207 15.48 6.10 -11.83
CA GLU A 207 15.12 6.86 -13.02
C GLU A 207 14.42 5.96 -14.05
N GLU A 208 14.99 4.79 -14.33
CA GLU A 208 14.41 3.81 -15.25
C GLU A 208 14.66 2.37 -14.78
N GLY A 209 13.63 1.53 -14.87
CA GLY A 209 13.67 0.14 -14.41
C GLY A 209 13.53 -0.02 -12.89
N GLY A 210 14.03 -1.13 -12.36
CA GLY A 210 14.04 -1.39 -10.92
C GLY A 210 12.67 -1.61 -10.28
N GLU A 211 11.62 -1.84 -11.07
CA GLU A 211 10.26 -2.06 -10.57
C GLU A 211 10.16 -3.33 -9.74
N THR A 212 9.20 -3.35 -8.80
CA THR A 212 8.75 -4.60 -8.19
C THR A 212 7.57 -5.12 -9.00
N VAL A 213 7.75 -6.24 -9.70
CA VAL A 213 6.75 -6.83 -10.61
C VAL A 213 6.11 -8.08 -10.00
N PHE A 214 4.79 -8.21 -10.13
CA PHE A 214 4.00 -9.37 -9.78
C PHE A 214 3.45 -10.03 -11.05
N PRO A 215 4.20 -10.94 -11.69
CA PRO A 215 3.80 -11.56 -12.96
C PRO A 215 2.57 -12.48 -12.83
N ALA A 216 2.27 -12.97 -11.64
CA ALA A 216 1.12 -13.83 -11.36
C ALA A 216 -0.09 -13.08 -10.75
N ALA A 217 -0.01 -11.75 -10.65
CA ALA A 217 -1.13 -10.95 -10.15
C ALA A 217 -2.35 -11.08 -11.07
N LYS A 218 -3.53 -11.13 -10.47
CA LYS A 218 -4.80 -11.11 -11.20
C LYS A 218 -5.37 -9.69 -11.21
N GLY A 219 -6.09 -9.38 -12.28
CA GLY A 219 -6.72 -8.07 -12.48
C GLY A 219 -6.17 -7.34 -13.68
N ASN A 220 -6.52 -6.06 -13.80
CA ASN A 220 -6.04 -5.24 -14.89
C ASN A 220 -4.63 -4.75 -14.59
N ILE A 221 -3.60 -5.40 -15.16
CA ILE A 221 -2.21 -5.01 -14.93
C ILE A 221 -1.84 -3.65 -15.55
N THR A 222 -2.67 -3.12 -16.47
CA THR A 222 -2.41 -1.85 -17.16
C THR A 222 -3.02 -0.63 -16.46
N SER A 223 -3.80 -0.82 -15.39
CA SER A 223 -4.50 0.28 -14.72
C SER A 223 -3.64 1.06 -13.72
N VAL A 224 -2.36 0.71 -13.56
CA VAL A 224 -1.46 1.52 -12.73
C VAL A 224 -1.18 2.86 -13.41
N PRO A 225 -1.23 4.01 -12.70
CA PRO A 225 -1.06 5.33 -13.29
C PRO A 225 0.26 5.51 -14.08
N TRP A 226 1.30 4.76 -13.70
CA TRP A 226 2.64 4.80 -14.28
C TRP A 226 2.91 3.75 -15.36
N TRP A 227 1.87 3.09 -15.90
CA TRP A 227 2.03 1.99 -16.87
C TRP A 227 2.95 2.34 -18.05
N ASN A 228 2.79 3.53 -18.61
CA ASN A 228 3.56 3.98 -19.79
C ASN A 228 5.04 4.27 -19.47
N GLU A 229 5.40 4.38 -18.19
CA GLU A 229 6.75 4.62 -17.72
C GLU A 229 7.46 3.33 -17.28
N LEU A 230 6.77 2.19 -17.36
CA LEU A 230 7.34 0.89 -17.00
C LEU A 230 8.33 0.41 -18.06
N SER A 231 9.38 -0.23 -17.60
CA SER A 231 10.27 -1.05 -18.43
C SER A 231 9.53 -2.23 -19.04
N GLU A 232 10.13 -2.86 -20.05
CA GLU A 232 9.59 -4.09 -20.64
C GLU A 232 9.45 -5.23 -19.62
N CYS A 233 10.28 -5.26 -18.58
CA CYS A 233 10.11 -6.18 -17.45
C CYS A 233 8.89 -5.79 -16.60
N GLY A 234 8.73 -4.51 -16.28
CA GLY A 234 7.61 -4.01 -15.48
C GLY A 234 6.25 -4.28 -16.13
N LYS A 235 6.18 -4.29 -17.47
CA LYS A 235 4.95 -4.60 -18.22
C LYS A 235 4.54 -6.08 -18.21
N GLN A 236 5.37 -6.98 -17.68
CA GLN A 236 5.06 -8.42 -17.62
C GLN A 236 4.06 -8.80 -16.52
N GLY A 237 3.67 -7.85 -15.68
CA GLY A 237 2.70 -8.06 -14.61
C GLY A 237 2.29 -6.75 -13.97
N LEU A 238 1.58 -6.83 -12.85
CA LEU A 238 1.31 -5.66 -12.04
C LEU A 238 2.61 -5.18 -11.40
N SER A 239 2.96 -3.91 -11.56
CA SER A 239 4.27 -3.40 -11.15
C SER A 239 4.18 -2.13 -10.35
N VAL A 240 5.11 -1.97 -9.39
CA VAL A 240 5.28 -0.77 -8.58
C VAL A 240 6.64 -0.16 -8.86
N LYS A 241 6.66 1.12 -9.27
CA LYS A 241 7.90 1.88 -9.45
C LYS A 241 8.52 2.24 -8.09
N PRO A 242 9.84 2.08 -7.92
CA PRO A 242 10.52 2.51 -6.71
C PRO A 242 10.54 4.03 -6.61
N LYS A 243 10.03 4.54 -5.48
CA LYS A 243 10.05 5.97 -5.14
C LYS A 243 10.50 6.11 -3.70
N MET A 244 11.52 6.92 -3.47
CA MET A 244 12.12 7.08 -2.15
C MET A 244 11.06 7.43 -1.10
N GLY A 245 11.09 6.73 0.03
CA GLY A 245 10.14 6.93 1.12
C GLY A 245 8.85 6.12 1.01
N ASN A 246 8.53 5.55 -0.15
CA ASN A 246 7.36 4.69 -0.29
C ASN A 246 7.65 3.28 0.26
N ALA A 247 6.59 2.59 0.72
CA ALA A 247 6.67 1.20 1.16
C ALA A 247 5.54 0.36 0.57
N LEU A 248 5.90 -0.76 -0.05
CA LEU A 248 4.97 -1.74 -0.58
C LEU A 248 4.76 -2.86 0.45
N LEU A 249 3.55 -3.00 0.96
CA LEU A 249 3.12 -4.15 1.75
C LEU A 249 2.41 -5.14 0.85
N PHE A 250 2.88 -6.38 0.81
CA PHE A 250 2.18 -7.47 0.13
C PHE A 250 2.18 -8.76 0.95
N TRP A 251 1.20 -9.61 0.69
CA TRP A 251 0.98 -10.83 1.46
C TRP A 251 1.39 -12.07 0.68
N SER A 252 2.19 -12.92 1.33
CA SER A 252 2.61 -14.23 0.83
C SER A 252 1.57 -15.31 1.09
N THR A 253 0.62 -15.04 1.98
CA THR A 253 -0.47 -15.92 2.37
C THR A 253 -1.84 -15.24 2.26
N ARG A 254 -2.85 -16.05 2.04
CA ARG A 254 -4.26 -15.67 2.09
C ARG A 254 -4.74 -15.50 3.53
N PRO A 255 -5.91 -14.88 3.76
CA PRO A 255 -6.47 -14.72 5.11
C PRO A 255 -6.68 -16.04 5.88
N ASP A 256 -6.84 -17.16 5.18
CA ASP A 256 -6.93 -18.51 5.75
C ASP A 256 -5.54 -19.15 6.02
N ALA A 257 -4.47 -18.36 5.93
CA ALA A 257 -3.06 -18.75 6.05
C ALA A 257 -2.54 -19.73 4.99
N THR A 258 -3.32 -20.03 3.94
CA THR A 258 -2.80 -20.80 2.79
C THR A 258 -1.85 -19.94 1.97
N LEU A 259 -0.86 -20.58 1.31
CA LEU A 259 0.07 -19.87 0.44
C LEU A 259 -0.66 -19.21 -0.72
N ASP A 260 -0.24 -18.00 -1.09
CA ASP A 260 -0.82 -17.27 -2.22
C ASP A 260 0.12 -17.33 -3.45
N PRO A 261 -0.17 -18.15 -4.47
CA PRO A 261 0.66 -18.21 -5.68
C PRO A 261 0.68 -16.91 -6.49
N SER A 262 -0.30 -16.02 -6.30
CA SER A 262 -0.29 -14.71 -6.97
C SER A 262 0.77 -13.76 -6.39
N SER A 263 1.33 -14.07 -5.21
CA SER A 263 2.41 -13.30 -4.56
C SER A 263 3.80 -13.51 -5.18
N LEU A 264 3.89 -14.28 -6.28
CA LEU A 264 5.12 -14.39 -7.07
C LEU A 264 5.55 -12.99 -7.50
N HIS A 265 6.77 -12.59 -7.14
CA HIS A 265 7.24 -11.25 -7.40
C HIS A 265 8.74 -11.21 -7.70
N GLY A 266 9.18 -10.18 -8.40
CA GLY A 266 10.58 -9.99 -8.78
C GLY A 266 10.98 -8.52 -8.74
N GLY A 267 12.28 -8.27 -8.80
CA GLY A 267 12.86 -6.95 -9.01
C GLY A 267 13.37 -6.84 -10.44
N CYS A 268 12.74 -5.99 -11.25
CA CYS A 268 13.17 -5.73 -12.61
C CYS A 268 14.59 -5.14 -12.65
N PRO A 269 15.34 -5.34 -13.76
CA PRO A 269 16.66 -4.76 -13.92
C PRO A 269 16.62 -3.24 -13.74
N VAL A 270 17.60 -2.69 -13.02
CA VAL A 270 17.83 -1.24 -13.04
C VAL A 270 18.40 -0.87 -14.41
N ILE A 271 17.80 0.10 -15.10
CA ILE A 271 18.25 0.55 -16.41
C ILE A 271 19.04 1.85 -16.26
N ILE A 272 18.51 2.82 -15.50
CA ILE A 272 19.16 4.10 -15.19
C ILE A 272 19.04 4.39 -13.69
N GLY A 273 20.16 4.80 -13.07
CA GLY A 273 20.24 5.11 -11.65
C GLY A 273 20.72 3.94 -10.79
N ASN A 274 20.33 3.93 -9.52
CA ASN A 274 20.64 2.87 -8.56
C ASN A 274 19.44 2.63 -7.64
N LYS A 275 19.14 1.37 -7.31
CA LYS A 275 18.03 1.01 -6.43
C LYS A 275 18.55 0.60 -5.06
N CYS A 276 18.18 1.36 -4.04
CA CYS A 276 18.29 0.95 -2.64
C CYS A 276 16.91 0.56 -2.10
N SER A 277 16.82 -0.53 -1.37
CA SER A 277 15.58 -0.96 -0.70
C SER A 277 15.85 -1.59 0.66
N ALA A 278 14.87 -1.58 1.55
CA ALA A 278 14.89 -2.33 2.80
C ALA A 278 13.68 -3.25 2.88
N THR A 279 13.91 -4.54 3.08
CA THR A 279 12.86 -5.55 3.20
C THR A 279 12.68 -5.94 4.67
N LYS A 280 11.42 -6.01 5.10
CA LYS A 280 11.00 -6.59 6.38
C LYS A 280 10.08 -7.77 6.11
N TRP A 281 10.56 -8.97 6.40
CA TRP A 281 9.74 -10.18 6.40
C TRP A 281 9.08 -10.37 7.76
N MET A 282 7.80 -10.74 7.75
CA MET A 282 7.00 -10.97 8.95
C MET A 282 6.41 -12.36 8.93
N HIS A 283 6.49 -13.05 10.06
CA HIS A 283 6.03 -14.42 10.22
C HIS A 283 4.64 -14.52 10.88
N LEU A 284 3.99 -15.68 10.75
CA LEU A 284 2.72 -15.96 11.42
C LEU A 284 2.82 -15.93 12.95
N GLY A 285 3.95 -16.37 13.50
CA GLY A 285 4.27 -16.37 14.92
C GLY A 285 5.54 -15.59 15.23
N GLU A 286 5.92 -15.59 16.51
CA GLU A 286 7.10 -14.88 17.00
C GLU A 286 8.39 -15.41 16.37
N TYR A 287 9.19 -14.52 15.77
CA TYR A 287 10.50 -14.84 15.21
C TYR A 287 11.60 -14.58 16.25
N LYS A 288 12.30 -15.62 16.67
CA LYS A 288 13.40 -15.54 17.63
C LYS A 288 14.67 -15.06 16.94
N VAL A 289 15.30 -14.02 17.50
CA VAL A 289 16.57 -13.41 17.06
C VAL A 289 17.72 -13.76 17.98
#